data_AF-A0A7C3VAL2-F1
#
_entry.id   AF-A0A7C3VAL2-F1
#
_cell.length_a   1.000
_cell.length_b   1.000
_cell.length_c   1.000
_cell.angle_alpha   90.00
_cell.angle_beta   90.00
_cell.angle_gamma   90.00
#
_symmetry.space_group_name_H-M   'P 1'
#
loop_
_entity.id
_entity.type
_entity.pdbx_description
1 polymer ?
#
loop_
_entity_poly.entity_id
_entity_poly.type
_entity_poly.pdbx_seq_one_letter_code
_entity_poly.pdbx_strand_id
1 'polypeptide(L)'
;MDWQPFGSNLFVHGEPCDVRSVRLADETGNLHRFRVSTCWNPGAAKFTKTPAYARLVKDSDGRIGAVVVGHNGGFLKIGKFPACLPYIFVPLSSICKKAQKRLLKGKNLDFFSDGNFVFAREK
;
A
#
# COMPACT_ATOMS: atom_id res chain seq x y z
N MET A 1 -4.51 17.28 -7.49
CA MET A 1 -5.46 16.49 -6.67
C MET A 1 -5.50 17.03 -5.25
N ASP A 2 -6.57 16.82 -4.48
CA ASP A 2 -6.63 17.23 -3.07
C ASP A 2 -5.92 16.20 -2.19
N TRP A 3 -4.65 16.48 -1.91
CA TRP A 3 -3.77 15.65 -1.10
C TRP A 3 -3.92 15.99 0.39
N GLN A 4 -4.12 14.96 1.22
CA GLN A 4 -4.25 15.10 2.67
C GLN A 4 -2.97 14.61 3.37
N PRO A 5 -2.42 15.32 4.36
CA PRO A 5 -1.26 14.85 5.12
C PRO A 5 -1.49 13.47 5.74
N PHE A 6 -0.48 12.60 5.69
CA PHE A 6 -0.48 11.27 6.27
C PHE A 6 0.90 10.97 6.86
N GLY A 7 1.04 10.97 8.18
CA GLY A 7 2.37 10.91 8.81
C GLY A 7 3.19 12.17 8.52
N SER A 8 4.52 12.05 8.57
CA SER A 8 5.42 13.21 8.44
C SER A 8 5.64 13.67 6.99
N ASN A 9 5.87 12.73 6.06
CA ASN A 9 6.35 13.02 4.70
C ASN A 9 5.51 12.35 3.60
N LEU A 10 4.26 11.97 3.89
CA LEU A 10 3.38 11.35 2.92
C LEU A 10 2.06 12.12 2.82
N PHE A 11 1.47 12.07 1.64
CA PHE A 11 0.17 12.68 1.38
C PHE A 11 -0.74 11.68 0.69
N VAL A 12 -1.98 11.53 1.15
CA VAL A 12 -2.93 10.53 0.62
C VAL A 12 -4.09 11.18 -0.12
N HIS A 13 -4.67 10.45 -1.09
CA HIS A 13 -5.80 10.93 -1.87
C HIS A 13 -6.76 9.81 -2.31
N GLY A 14 -8.04 10.16 -2.49
CA GLY A 14 -9.09 9.28 -2.98
C GLY A 14 -9.66 8.31 -1.95
N GLU A 15 -10.59 7.45 -2.37
CA GLU A 15 -11.23 6.47 -1.49
C GLU A 15 -10.34 5.26 -1.22
N PRO A 16 -10.33 4.72 0.01
CA PRO A 16 -9.63 3.48 0.32
C PRO A 16 -10.25 2.28 -0.42
N CYS A 17 -9.42 1.28 -0.72
CA CYS A 17 -9.83 0.02 -1.31
C CYS A 17 -9.22 -1.15 -0.56
N ASP A 18 -10.03 -2.15 -0.22
CA ASP A 18 -9.53 -3.37 0.41
C ASP A 18 -8.47 -4.09 -0.45
N VAL A 19 -7.43 -4.55 0.24
CA VAL A 19 -6.36 -5.37 -0.30
C VAL A 19 -6.07 -6.55 0.64
N ARG A 20 -5.85 -7.72 0.05
CA ARG A 20 -5.53 -8.96 0.79
C ARG A 20 -4.11 -9.46 0.54
N SER A 21 -3.42 -8.86 -0.42
CA SER A 21 -2.06 -9.21 -0.74
C SER A 21 -1.31 -8.02 -1.32
N VAL A 22 -0.01 -7.99 -1.08
CA VAL A 22 0.94 -7.05 -1.70
C VAL A 22 2.09 -7.83 -2.32
N ARG A 23 2.66 -7.32 -3.41
CA ARG A 23 3.87 -7.85 -4.03
C ARG A 23 5.05 -7.02 -3.57
N LEU A 24 5.97 -7.63 -2.85
CA LEU A 24 7.15 -6.98 -2.28
C LEU A 24 8.39 -7.74 -2.72
N ALA A 25 9.52 -7.05 -2.79
CA ALA A 25 10.81 -7.71 -2.91
C ALA A 25 11.16 -8.38 -1.56
N ASP A 26 11.75 -9.56 -1.63
CA ASP A 26 12.42 -10.15 -0.48
C ASP A 26 13.87 -9.61 -0.36
N GLU A 27 14.62 -10.15 0.61
CA GLU A 27 16.00 -9.77 0.89
C GLU A 27 16.95 -10.05 -0.28
N THR A 28 16.57 -10.94 -1.20
CA THR A 28 17.34 -11.29 -2.40
C THR A 28 16.90 -10.51 -3.64
N GLY A 29 15.95 -9.57 -3.49
CA GLY A 29 15.38 -8.78 -4.58
C GLY A 29 14.31 -9.51 -5.39
N ASN A 30 13.95 -10.74 -5.03
CA ASN A 30 12.92 -11.52 -5.71
C ASN A 30 11.53 -11.03 -5.30
N LEU A 31 10.63 -10.90 -6.28
CA LEU A 31 9.30 -10.37 -6.03
C LEU A 31 8.33 -11.46 -5.60
N HIS A 32 7.93 -11.44 -4.33
CA HIS A 32 6.97 -12.37 -3.75
C HIS A 32 5.64 -11.69 -3.43
N ARG A 33 4.56 -12.48 -3.48
CA ARG A 33 3.24 -12.03 -3.05
C ARG A 33 3.00 -12.45 -1.60
N PHE A 34 2.86 -11.47 -0.73
CA PHE A 34 2.55 -11.66 0.68
C PHE A 34 1.08 -11.37 0.96
N ARG A 35 0.46 -12.20 1.79
CA ARG A 35 -0.88 -11.90 2.33
C ARG A 35 -0.78 -10.73 3.30
N VAL A 36 -1.77 -9.85 3.28
CA VAL A 36 -1.91 -8.78 4.28
C VAL A 36 -3.27 -8.84 4.95
N SER A 37 -3.30 -8.46 6.24
CA SER A 37 -4.52 -8.31 7.01
C SER A 37 -4.38 -7.19 8.03
N THR A 38 -5.51 -6.72 8.54
CA THR A 38 -5.53 -5.86 9.73
C THR A 38 -5.22 -6.69 10.99
N CYS A 39 -4.54 -6.11 11.97
CA CYS A 39 -4.20 -6.72 13.25
C CYS A 39 -4.31 -5.69 14.36
N TRP A 40 -5.15 -5.93 15.37
CA TRP A 40 -5.29 -5.01 16.52
C TRP A 40 -4.42 -5.41 17.72
N ASN A 41 -3.90 -6.64 17.72
CA ASN A 41 -2.98 -7.11 18.75
C ASN A 41 -1.66 -7.49 18.07
N PRO A 42 -0.63 -6.62 18.10
CA PRO A 42 0.66 -6.88 17.47
C PRO A 42 1.33 -8.20 17.90
N GLY A 43 1.05 -8.69 19.11
CA GLY A 43 1.55 -9.97 19.62
C GLY A 43 0.81 -11.19 19.08
N ALA A 44 -0.28 -11.01 18.31
CA ALA A 44 -1.04 -12.11 17.75
C ALA A 44 -0.31 -12.78 16.58
N ALA A 45 -0.03 -14.07 16.72
CA ALA A 45 0.63 -14.86 15.68
C ALA A 45 -0.22 -15.04 14.41
N LYS A 46 -1.56 -15.07 14.54
CA LYS A 46 -2.47 -15.42 13.45
C LYS A 46 -2.93 -14.21 12.65
N PHE A 47 -3.16 -14.41 11.35
CA PHE A 47 -3.87 -13.44 10.51
C PHE A 47 -5.32 -13.32 10.93
N THR A 48 -5.86 -12.11 10.83
CA THR A 48 -7.30 -11.90 10.93
C THR A 48 -7.96 -12.18 9.57
N LYS A 49 -9.29 -12.31 9.58
CA LYS A 49 -10.09 -12.35 8.35
C LYS A 49 -10.27 -10.96 7.72
N THR A 50 -9.99 -9.90 8.49
CA THR A 50 -10.16 -8.52 8.04
C THR A 50 -9.04 -8.14 7.07
N PRO A 51 -9.36 -7.71 5.84
CA PRO A 51 -8.33 -7.26 4.89
C PRO A 51 -7.60 -6.02 5.43
N ALA A 52 -6.51 -5.65 4.79
CA ALA A 52 -5.98 -4.28 4.91
C ALA A 52 -6.68 -3.39 3.87
N TYR A 53 -6.51 -2.08 3.92
CA TYR A 53 -6.90 -1.21 2.83
C TYR A 53 -5.69 -0.52 2.21
N ALA A 54 -5.83 -0.13 0.94
CA ALA A 54 -4.88 0.67 0.20
C ALA A 54 -5.50 2.01 -0.18
N ARG A 55 -4.70 3.08 -0.21
CA ARG A 55 -5.06 4.42 -0.68
C ARG A 55 -3.94 4.98 -1.54
N LEU A 56 -4.23 5.86 -2.51
CA LEU A 56 -3.14 6.53 -3.22
C LEU A 56 -2.34 7.37 -2.22
N VAL A 57 -1.03 7.37 -2.40
CA VAL A 57 -0.11 8.14 -1.58
C VAL A 57 0.97 8.75 -2.46
N LYS A 58 1.36 9.97 -2.14
CA LYS A 58 2.47 10.72 -2.72
C LYS A 58 3.53 10.91 -1.64
N ASP A 59 4.78 10.63 -1.96
CA ASP A 59 5.91 10.93 -1.08
C ASP A 59 6.44 12.35 -1.29
N SER A 60 7.45 12.74 -0.49
CA SER A 60 8.09 14.06 -0.58
C SER A 60 8.77 14.31 -1.92
N ASP A 61 9.18 13.26 -2.63
CA ASP A 61 9.84 13.34 -3.93
C ASP A 61 8.83 13.41 -5.09
N GLY A 62 7.52 13.43 -4.76
CA GLY A 62 6.44 13.50 -5.74
C GLY A 62 6.10 12.16 -6.38
N ARG A 63 6.68 11.05 -5.94
CA ARG A 63 6.36 9.71 -6.43
C ARG A 63 5.03 9.27 -5.85
N ILE A 64 4.15 8.79 -6.71
CA ILE A 64 2.81 8.29 -6.36
C ILE A 64 2.80 6.77 -6.40
N GLY A 65 2.45 6.20 -5.26
CA GLY A 65 2.25 4.77 -5.03
C GLY A 65 0.91 4.48 -4.36
N ALA A 66 0.89 3.42 -3.57
CA ALA A 66 -0.19 3.11 -2.65
C ALA A 66 0.35 2.95 -1.23
N VAL A 67 -0.36 3.51 -0.25
CA VAL A 67 -0.13 3.18 1.15
C VAL A 67 -1.06 2.05 1.53
N VAL A 68 -0.55 1.04 2.24
CA VAL A 68 -1.35 -0.08 2.75
C VAL A 68 -1.36 -0.03 4.28
N VAL A 69 -2.55 -0.07 4.86
CA VAL A 69 -2.79 0.18 6.29
C VAL A 69 -3.82 -0.81 6.82
N GLY A 70 -3.76 -1.13 8.11
CA GLY A 70 -4.84 -1.83 8.80
C GLY A 70 -6.09 -0.95 8.96
N HIS A 71 -7.27 -1.58 8.96
CA HIS A 71 -8.56 -0.93 9.18
C HIS A 71 -8.71 -0.43 10.62
N ASN A 72 -9.48 0.66 10.79
CA ASN A 72 -9.96 1.15 12.09
C ASN A 72 -8.84 1.26 13.15
N GLY A 73 -7.73 1.89 12.81
CA GLY A 73 -6.58 2.08 13.71
C GLY A 73 -5.78 0.80 14.00
N GLY A 74 -6.11 -0.32 13.35
CA GLY A 74 -5.35 -1.56 13.44
C GLY A 74 -4.01 -1.46 12.69
N PHE A 75 -3.07 -2.28 13.11
CA PHE A 75 -1.79 -2.46 12.45
C PHE A 75 -1.94 -3.33 11.20
N LEU A 76 -0.97 -3.21 10.29
CA LEU A 76 -0.79 -4.06 9.13
C LEU A 76 0.07 -5.27 9.49
N LYS A 77 -0.46 -6.48 9.28
CA LYS A 77 0.31 -7.72 9.30
C LYS A 77 0.61 -8.17 7.88
N ILE A 78 1.86 -8.52 7.59
CA ILE A 78 2.35 -8.96 6.28
C ILE A 78 2.91 -10.36 6.42
N GLY A 79 2.48 -11.30 5.59
CA GLY A 79 3.04 -12.66 5.58
C GLY A 79 3.03 -13.33 6.96
N LYS A 80 3.88 -14.34 7.13
CA LYS A 80 4.06 -14.99 8.43
C LYS A 80 4.97 -14.18 9.37
N PHE A 81 5.29 -12.93 9.03
CA PHE A 81 6.20 -12.13 9.83
C PHE A 81 5.55 -11.82 11.20
N PRO A 82 6.33 -11.93 12.30
CA PRO A 82 5.82 -11.67 13.64
C PRO A 82 5.50 -10.18 13.85
N ALA A 83 6.27 -9.29 13.20
CA ALA A 83 6.09 -7.86 13.30
C ALA A 83 4.82 -7.37 12.59
N CYS A 84 4.09 -6.47 13.26
CA CYS A 84 3.04 -5.67 12.65
C CYS A 84 3.55 -4.25 12.43
N LEU A 85 3.19 -3.64 11.31
CA LEU A 85 3.62 -2.29 10.92
C LEU A 85 2.42 -1.34 10.99
N PRO A 86 2.62 -0.04 11.26
CA PRO A 86 1.52 0.92 11.18
C PRO A 86 1.00 1.02 9.74
N TYR A 87 1.90 1.08 8.76
CA TYR A 87 1.59 1.09 7.33
C TYR A 87 2.81 0.66 6.51
N ILE A 88 2.62 0.44 5.20
CA ILE A 88 3.71 0.39 4.22
C ILE A 88 3.39 1.27 3.02
N PHE A 89 4.41 1.94 2.48
CA PHE A 89 4.36 2.54 1.16
C PHE A 89 4.79 1.48 0.13
N VAL A 90 4.02 1.32 -0.95
CA VAL A 90 4.32 0.37 -2.02
C VAL A 90 4.10 0.99 -3.40
N PRO A 91 4.85 0.54 -4.41
CA PRO A 91 4.56 0.85 -5.80
C PRO A 91 3.12 0.49 -6.20
N LEU A 92 2.59 1.15 -7.24
CA LEU A 92 1.26 0.81 -7.78
C LEU A 92 1.21 -0.64 -8.29
N SER A 93 2.31 -1.12 -8.89
CA SER A 93 2.42 -2.51 -9.35
C SER A 93 2.40 -3.55 -8.22
N SER A 94 2.58 -3.13 -6.96
CA SER A 94 2.59 -4.01 -5.79
C SER A 94 1.20 -4.38 -5.29
N ILE A 95 0.15 -3.65 -5.66
CA ILE A 95 -1.23 -3.98 -5.32
C ILE A 95 -1.94 -4.66 -6.50
N CYS A 96 -3.07 -5.33 -6.23
CA CYS A 96 -3.77 -6.07 -7.29
C CYS A 96 -4.39 -5.12 -8.35
N LYS A 97 -4.51 -5.57 -9.60
CA LYS A 97 -5.06 -4.78 -10.72
C LYS A 97 -6.45 -4.18 -10.41
N LYS A 98 -7.28 -4.87 -9.61
CA LYS A 98 -8.59 -4.36 -9.18
C LYS A 98 -8.45 -3.12 -8.29
N ALA A 99 -7.54 -3.16 -7.31
CA ALA A 99 -7.25 -2.03 -6.44
C ALA A 99 -6.62 -0.88 -7.23
N GLN A 100 -5.66 -1.16 -8.12
CA GLN A 100 -5.06 -0.14 -9.00
C GLN A 100 -6.13 0.60 -9.81
N LYS A 101 -7.01 -0.14 -10.52
CA LYS A 101 -8.09 0.45 -11.32
C LYS A 101 -9.02 1.33 -10.48
N ARG A 102 -9.37 0.90 -9.26
CA ARG A 102 -10.24 1.68 -8.37
C ARG A 102 -9.54 2.95 -7.87
N LEU A 103 -8.28 2.83 -7.45
CA LEU A 103 -7.49 3.95 -6.94
C LEU A 103 -7.16 4.98 -8.02
N LEU A 104 -6.92 4.56 -9.26
CA LEU A 104 -6.53 5.43 -10.37
C LEU A 104 -7.72 5.97 -11.20
N LYS A 105 -8.95 5.54 -10.91
CA LYS A 105 -10.13 5.92 -11.70
C LYS A 105 -10.31 7.45 -11.70
N GLY A 106 -10.40 8.04 -12.90
CA GLY A 106 -10.67 9.47 -13.08
C GLY A 106 -9.48 10.39 -12.79
N LYS A 107 -8.26 9.83 -12.73
CA LYS A 107 -7.04 10.57 -12.37
C LYS A 107 -6.12 10.70 -13.57
N ASN A 108 -5.66 11.92 -13.83
CA ASN A 108 -4.68 12.21 -14.89
C ASN A 108 -3.28 12.16 -14.27
N LEU A 109 -2.62 11.01 -14.40
CA LEU A 109 -1.30 10.73 -13.85
C LEU A 109 -0.39 10.18 -14.94
N ASP A 110 0.88 10.54 -14.90
CA ASP A 110 1.91 9.95 -15.74
C ASP A 110 2.52 8.75 -15.02
N PHE A 111 2.65 7.63 -15.71
CA PHE A 111 3.23 6.40 -15.17
C PHE A 111 4.70 6.29 -15.59
N PHE A 112 5.53 5.84 -14.65
CA PHE A 112 6.92 5.53 -14.93
C PHE A 112 7.33 4.24 -14.22
N SER A 113 8.32 3.57 -14.79
CA SER A 113 8.89 2.35 -14.22
C SER A 113 10.19 2.68 -13.51
N ASP A 114 10.38 2.12 -12.32
CA ASP A 114 11.62 2.10 -11.57
C ASP A 114 11.99 0.63 -11.33
N GLY A 115 12.87 0.10 -12.20
CA GLY A 115 13.12 -1.34 -12.30
C GLY A 115 11.85 -2.15 -12.61
N ASN A 116 11.52 -3.10 -11.73
CA ASN A 116 10.32 -3.94 -11.85
C ASN A 116 9.04 -3.30 -11.28
N PHE A 117 9.14 -2.06 -10.77
CA PHE A 117 8.05 -1.39 -10.09
C PHE A 117 7.47 -0.26 -10.95
N VAL A 118 6.16 -0.05 -10.81
CA VAL A 118 5.44 1.02 -11.50
C VAL A 118 4.97 2.02 -10.46
N PHE A 119 5.33 3.28 -10.68
CA PHE A 119 4.90 4.44 -9.94
C PHE A 119 4.15 5.39 -10.86
N ALA A 120 3.57 6.43 -10.28
CA ALA A 120 2.99 7.53 -11.01
C ALA A 120 3.53 8.88 -10.52
N ARG A 121 3.30 9.94 -11.29
CA ARG A 121 3.52 11.34 -10.90
C ARG A 121 2.37 12.20 -11.41
N GLU A 122 2.14 13.34 -10.78
CA GLU A 122 1.22 14.35 -11.33
C GLU A 122 1.82 14.92 -12.63
N LYS A 123 0.96 15.32 -13.55
CA LYS A 123 1.35 16.13 -14.71
C LYS A 123 1.62 17.57 -14.28
#